data_AF-I4C6G3-F1
#
_entry.id   AF-I4C6G3-F1
#
_cell.length_a   1.000
_cell.length_b   1.000
_cell.length_c   1.000
_cell.angle_alpha   90.00
_cell.angle_beta   90.00
_cell.angle_gamma   90.00
#
_symmetry.space_group_name_H-M   'P 1'
#
loop_
_entity.id
_entity.type
_entity.pdbx_description
1 polymer ?
#
loop_
_entity_poly.entity_id
_entity_poly.type
_entity_poly.pdbx_seq_one_letter_code
_entity_poly.pdbx_strand_id
1 'polypeptide(L)'
;MRSLCLALVCVFVAFSSNCQAEDLLVKSCPELIRMAENFQHDLRAIDAVYGSAVEAGNMDRIKNYKLRRGAVRKELDSVMRAIDVRGCVKK
;
A
#
# COMPACT_ATOMS: atom_id res chain seq x y z
N MET A 1 -7.35 31.92 30.68
CA MET A 1 -7.95 31.52 29.39
C MET A 1 -6.86 31.36 28.31
N ARG A 2 -6.04 30.29 28.36
CA ARG A 2 -4.97 30.03 27.36
C ARG A 2 -4.64 28.54 27.19
N SER A 3 -5.64 27.65 27.27
CA SER A 3 -5.37 26.20 27.24
C SER A 3 -6.46 25.39 26.55
N LEU A 4 -6.89 25.82 25.36
CA LEU A 4 -7.88 25.07 24.55
C LEU A 4 -7.56 25.03 23.04
N CYS A 5 -6.45 25.63 22.59
CA CYS A 5 -6.14 25.68 21.15
C CYS A 5 -5.28 24.51 20.63
N LEU A 6 -4.73 23.65 21.48
CA LEU A 6 -3.77 22.62 21.04
C LEU A 6 -4.39 21.27 20.65
N ALA A 7 -5.65 21.01 20.99
CA ALA A 7 -6.28 19.70 20.72
C ALA A 7 -6.91 19.58 19.32
N LEU A 8 -7.15 20.69 18.62
CA LEU A 8 -7.93 20.69 17.37
C LEU A 8 -7.10 20.54 16.09
N VAL A 9 -5.77 20.66 16.18
CA VAL A 9 -4.89 20.63 14.98
C VAL A 9 -4.43 19.21 14.62
N CYS A 10 -4.57 18.24 15.52
CA CYS A 10 -4.11 16.86 15.26
C CYS A 10 -5.08 15.99 14.46
N VAL A 11 -6.32 16.41 14.21
CA VAL A 11 -7.31 15.57 13.50
C VAL A 11 -7.22 15.70 11.98
N PHE A 12 -6.69 16.82 11.45
CA PHE A 12 -6.66 17.06 10.00
C PHE A 12 -5.50 16.41 9.26
N VAL A 13 -4.46 15.93 9.95
CA VAL A 13 -3.29 15.32 9.29
C VAL A 13 -3.55 13.86 8.87
N ALA A 14 -4.69 13.28 9.27
CA ALA A 14 -5.06 11.91 8.89
C ALA A 14 -5.75 11.81 7.51
N PHE A 15 -6.26 12.91 6.96
CA PHE A 15 -7.12 12.85 5.77
C PHE A 15 -6.37 12.89 4.43
N SER A 16 -5.10 13.31 4.42
CA SER A 16 -4.32 13.43 3.18
C SER A 16 -3.85 12.09 2.58
N SER A 17 -4.14 10.97 3.23
CA SER A 17 -3.80 9.63 2.71
C SER A 17 -4.95 8.94 1.96
N ASN A 18 -6.13 9.57 1.87
CA ASN A 18 -7.33 8.94 1.30
C ASN A 18 -7.57 9.18 -0.19
N CYS A 19 -6.88 10.12 -0.85
CA CYS A 19 -7.15 10.39 -2.28
C CYS A 19 -6.93 9.17 -3.20
N GLN A 20 -5.98 8.28 -2.88
CA GLN A 20 -5.82 7.04 -3.67
C GLN A 20 -6.91 5.99 -3.35
N ALA A 21 -7.43 5.98 -2.13
CA ALA A 21 -8.44 5.01 -1.71
C ALA A 21 -9.80 5.31 -2.34
N GLU A 22 -10.14 6.58 -2.56
CA GLU A 22 -11.41 6.99 -3.17
C GLU A 22 -11.54 6.51 -4.63
N ASP A 23 -10.46 6.54 -5.42
CA ASP A 23 -10.46 6.03 -6.81
C ASP A 23 -10.66 4.50 -6.84
N LEU A 24 -10.06 3.79 -5.89
CA LEU A 24 -10.22 2.34 -5.75
C LEU A 24 -11.67 1.94 -5.41
N LEU A 25 -12.42 2.77 -4.70
CA LEU A 25 -13.82 2.48 -4.33
C LEU A 25 -14.78 2.50 -5.53
N VAL A 26 -14.41 3.15 -6.63
CA VAL A 26 -15.21 3.21 -7.87
C VAL A 26 -15.07 1.91 -8.68
N LYS A 27 -13.98 1.16 -8.48
CA LYS A 27 -13.69 -0.08 -9.23
C LYS A 27 -14.56 -1.24 -8.78
N SER A 28 -14.85 -2.17 -9.67
CA SER A 28 -15.66 -3.36 -9.37
C SER A 28 -14.88 -4.39 -8.51
N CYS A 29 -15.60 -5.26 -7.79
CA CYS A 29 -14.97 -6.31 -6.97
C CYS A 29 -14.02 -7.23 -7.76
N PRO A 30 -14.37 -7.73 -8.96
CA PRO A 30 -13.42 -8.54 -9.74
C PRO A 30 -12.16 -7.74 -10.12
N GLU A 31 -12.27 -6.44 -10.40
CA GLU A 31 -11.09 -5.60 -10.68
C GLU A 31 -10.22 -5.40 -9.45
N LEU A 32 -10.82 -5.15 -8.28
CA LEU A 32 -10.10 -5.04 -7.01
C LEU A 32 -9.33 -6.33 -6.68
N ILE A 33 -9.97 -7.48 -6.82
CA ILE A 33 -9.34 -8.78 -6.60
C ILE A 33 -8.18 -8.99 -7.58
N ARG A 34 -8.39 -8.71 -8.88
CA ARG A 34 -7.35 -8.82 -9.90
C ARG A 34 -6.16 -7.90 -9.62
N MET A 35 -6.40 -6.68 -9.14
CA MET A 35 -5.32 -5.77 -8.74
C MET A 35 -4.54 -6.31 -7.53
N ALA A 36 -5.23 -6.87 -6.53
CA ALA A 36 -4.58 -7.48 -5.38
C ALA A 36 -3.70 -8.66 -5.80
N GLU A 37 -4.18 -9.53 -6.69
CA GLU A 37 -3.41 -10.65 -7.25
C GLU A 37 -2.17 -10.16 -8.01
N ASN A 38 -2.32 -9.12 -8.85
CA ASN A 38 -1.20 -8.53 -9.58
C ASN A 38 -0.14 -7.97 -8.63
N PHE A 39 -0.55 -7.21 -7.60
CA PHE A 39 0.40 -6.68 -6.62
C PHE A 39 1.07 -7.78 -5.80
N GLN A 40 0.35 -8.85 -5.46
CA GLN A 40 0.96 -10.03 -4.83
C GLN A 40 1.99 -10.70 -5.74
N HIS A 41 1.71 -10.81 -7.04
CA HIS A 41 2.66 -11.35 -8.01
C HIS A 41 3.91 -10.46 -8.13
N ASP A 42 3.73 -9.14 -8.20
CA ASP A 42 4.82 -8.18 -8.24
C ASP A 42 5.72 -8.25 -7.00
N LEU A 43 5.14 -8.43 -5.80
CA LEU A 43 5.91 -8.63 -4.58
C LEU A 43 6.78 -9.89 -4.65
N ARG A 44 6.25 -11.01 -5.15
CA ARG A 44 7.02 -12.26 -5.31
C ARG A 44 8.17 -12.07 -6.31
N ALA A 45 7.92 -11.37 -7.41
CA ALA A 45 8.97 -11.07 -8.39
C ALA A 45 10.06 -10.18 -7.79
N ILE A 46 9.70 -9.17 -6.98
CA ILE A 46 10.67 -8.32 -6.30
C ILE A 46 11.49 -9.12 -5.29
N ASP A 47 10.86 -9.96 -4.47
CA ASP A 47 11.56 -10.77 -3.46
C ASP A 47 12.52 -11.80 -4.10
N ALA A 48 12.15 -12.38 -5.25
CA ALA A 48 13.02 -13.28 -6.01
C ALA A 48 14.30 -12.57 -6.48
N VAL A 49 14.18 -11.37 -7.05
CA VAL A 49 15.34 -10.61 -7.52
C VAL A 49 16.12 -10.01 -6.36
N TYR A 50 15.46 -9.68 -5.24
CA TYR A 50 16.10 -9.20 -4.02
C TYR A 50 17.11 -10.20 -3.48
N GLY A 51 16.78 -11.50 -3.45
CA GLY A 51 17.69 -12.57 -3.03
C GLY A 51 19.02 -12.54 -3.81
N SER A 52 18.94 -12.52 -5.14
CA SER A 52 20.14 -12.44 -6.00
C SER A 52 20.98 -11.18 -5.78
N ALA A 53 20.35 -10.04 -5.45
CA ALA A 53 21.08 -8.80 -5.18
C ALA A 53 21.79 -8.80 -3.82
N VAL A 54 21.22 -9.50 -2.84
CA VAL A 54 21.85 -9.74 -1.53
C VAL A 54 23.07 -10.64 -1.68
N GLU A 55 22.93 -11.75 -2.42
CA GLU A 55 24.05 -12.66 -2.70
C GLU A 55 25.19 -11.97 -3.47
N ALA A 56 24.85 -11.07 -4.40
CA ALA A 56 25.83 -10.28 -5.14
C ALA A 56 26.42 -9.09 -4.36
N GLY A 57 25.96 -8.80 -3.14
CA GLY A 57 26.44 -7.68 -2.34
C GLY A 57 26.16 -6.28 -2.92
N ASN A 58 25.22 -6.16 -3.85
CA ASN A 58 24.94 -4.89 -4.55
C ASN A 58 23.99 -4.01 -3.72
N MET A 59 24.56 -3.14 -2.88
CA MET A 59 23.82 -2.32 -1.92
C MET A 59 22.82 -1.35 -2.57
N ASP A 60 23.14 -0.79 -3.74
CA ASP A 60 22.24 0.12 -4.46
C ASP A 60 20.99 -0.61 -4.97
N ARG A 61 21.18 -1.82 -5.54
CA ARG A 61 20.07 -2.67 -5.96
C ARG A 61 19.23 -3.12 -4.76
N ILE A 62 19.86 -3.52 -3.65
CA ILE A 62 19.17 -3.89 -2.41
C ILE A 62 18.29 -2.72 -1.92
N LYS A 63 18.81 -1.50 -1.89
CA LYS A 63 18.05 -0.31 -1.48
C LYS A 63 16.88 -0.04 -2.44
N ASN A 64 17.12 -0.12 -3.75
CA ASN A 64 16.08 0.08 -4.75
C ASN A 64 14.95 -0.95 -4.61
N TYR A 65 15.29 -2.23 -4.47
CA TYR A 65 14.30 -3.30 -4.28
C TYR A 65 13.50 -3.13 -2.99
N LYS A 66 14.13 -2.72 -1.87
CA LYS A 66 13.41 -2.41 -0.63
C LYS A 66 12.39 -1.28 -0.82
N LEU A 67 12.77 -0.20 -1.50
CA LEU A 67 11.87 0.92 -1.80
C LEU A 67 10.69 0.47 -2.66
N ARG A 68 10.97 -0.25 -3.75
CA ARG A 68 9.95 -0.75 -4.66
C ARG A 68 9.01 -1.75 -3.98
N ARG A 69 9.54 -2.66 -3.17
CA ARG A 69 8.74 -3.59 -2.34
C ARG A 69 7.82 -2.84 -1.38
N GLY A 70 8.33 -1.78 -0.73
CA GLY A 70 7.54 -0.94 0.16
C GLY A 70 6.41 -0.21 -0.56
N ALA A 71 6.66 0.29 -1.77
CA ALA A 71 5.63 0.94 -2.58
C ALA A 71 4.52 -0.04 -3.00
N VAL A 72 4.88 -1.20 -3.55
CA VAL A 72 3.91 -2.23 -3.97
C VAL A 72 3.10 -2.75 -2.78
N ARG A 73 3.74 -2.93 -1.60
CA ARG A 73 3.03 -3.35 -0.39
C ARG A 73 2.00 -2.30 0.06
N LYS A 74 2.33 -1.01 0.00
CA LYS A 74 1.36 0.06 0.33
C LYS A 74 0.16 0.08 -0.61
N GLU A 75 0.40 -0.10 -1.91
CA GLU A 75 -0.67 -0.20 -2.91
C GLU A 75 -1.55 -1.43 -2.67
N LEU A 76 -0.94 -2.59 -2.40
CA LEU A 76 -1.65 -3.81 -2.03
C LEU A 76 -2.51 -3.61 -0.78
N ASP A 77 -1.97 -3.01 0.28
CA ASP A 77 -2.71 -2.72 1.52
C ASP A 77 -3.89 -1.78 1.25
N SER A 78 -3.74 -0.82 0.32
CA SER A 78 -4.81 0.08 -0.10
C SER A 78 -5.93 -0.68 -0.82
N VAL A 79 -5.59 -1.56 -1.76
CA VAL A 79 -6.56 -2.39 -2.49
C VAL A 79 -7.26 -3.38 -1.54
N MET A 80 -6.52 -4.01 -0.62
CA MET A 80 -7.10 -4.93 0.36
C MET A 80 -8.11 -4.22 1.26
N ARG A 81 -7.80 -2.99 1.72
CA ARG A 81 -8.77 -2.17 2.47
C ARG A 81 -10.01 -1.86 1.62
N ALA A 82 -9.85 -1.54 0.33
CA ALA A 82 -10.98 -1.30 -0.56
C ALA A 82 -11.85 -2.56 -0.77
N ILE A 83 -11.23 -3.74 -0.88
CA ILE A 83 -11.92 -5.05 -0.93
C ILE A 83 -12.75 -5.27 0.34
N ASP A 84 -12.16 -5.02 1.51
CA ASP A 84 -12.82 -5.19 2.81
C ASP A 84 -14.00 -4.24 2.99
N VAL A 85 -13.80 -2.95 2.69
CA VAL A 85 -14.85 -1.91 2.78
C VAL A 85 -16.02 -2.22 1.86
N ARG A 86 -15.75 -2.74 0.66
CA ARG A 86 -16.80 -3.12 -0.30
C ARG A 86 -17.42 -4.49 -0.03
N GLY A 87 -16.86 -5.27 0.90
CA GLY A 87 -17.33 -6.62 1.18
C GLY A 87 -17.18 -7.56 -0.02
N CYS A 88 -16.15 -7.36 -0.84
CA CYS A 88 -15.95 -8.14 -2.08
C CYS A 88 -15.65 -9.63 -1.82
N VAL A 89 -15.21 -9.97 -0.60
CA VAL A 89 -15.06 -11.35 -0.13
C VAL A 89 -16.00 -11.52 1.06
N LYS A 90 -16.92 -12.48 0.97
CA LYS A 90 -17.74 -12.86 2.14
C LYS A 90 -16.81 -13.52 3.16
N LYS A 91 -16.73 -12.92 4.36
CA LYS A 91 -16.08 -13.54 5.53
C LYS A 91 -16.77 -14.85 5.91
#